data_AF-A0A7Y2PHJ1-F1
#
_entry.id   AF-A0A7Y2PHJ1-F1
#
_cell.length_a   1.000
_cell.length_b   1.000
_cell.length_c   1.000
_cell.angle_alpha   90.00
_cell.angle_beta   90.00
_cell.angle_gamma   90.00
#
_symmetry.space_group_name_H-M   'P 1'
#
loop_
_entity.id
_entity.type
_entity.pdbx_description
1 polymer ?
#
loop_
_entity_poly.entity_id
_entity_poly.type
_entity_poly.pdbx_seq_one_letter_code
_entity_poly.pdbx_strand_id
1 'polypeptide(L)'
;QYARDNRSYGLTTLRSRHVEVSGSTINFRFRGKSGVEHNISVKDRRVARIIKRCLEIPGQNLFQYLDENGERHTVSSSDINAWLHSLTGADFTAKDYRTWAGSAMALSVLRELQWQPQVDARRHVVDMVKSVARHLGNTPAVCRKCYIHPAVLEGYVAGALAELPRPRVRKGLKAEEVGLAMFLEKMLEAAPAEQ
;
A
#
# COMPACT_ATOMS: atom_id res chain seq x y z
N GLN A 1 -20.71 -0.43 6.19
CA GLN A 1 -21.49 -1.53 6.82
C GLN A 1 -20.64 -2.68 7.41
N TYR A 2 -19.33 -2.80 7.14
CA TYR A 2 -18.52 -3.97 7.59
C TYR A 2 -18.04 -4.00 9.05
N ALA A 3 -17.98 -2.86 9.76
CA ALA A 3 -17.27 -2.78 11.04
C ALA A 3 -18.08 -3.25 12.27
N ARG A 4 -19.42 -3.24 12.19
CA ARG A 4 -20.28 -3.50 13.37
C ARG A 4 -20.37 -4.98 13.75
N ASP A 5 -20.30 -5.90 12.77
CA ASP A 5 -20.57 -7.32 13.05
C ASP A 5 -19.30 -8.14 13.39
N ASN A 6 -18.12 -7.68 12.97
CA ASN A 6 -16.88 -8.46 13.09
C ASN A 6 -15.78 -7.84 13.98
N ARG A 7 -16.08 -6.77 14.73
CA ARG A 7 -15.07 -5.99 15.52
C ARG A 7 -13.76 -5.77 14.75
N SER A 8 -13.86 -5.59 13.43
CA SER A 8 -12.75 -5.49 12.49
C SER A 8 -12.72 -4.08 11.94
N TYR A 9 -11.54 -3.45 11.92
CA TYR A 9 -11.35 -2.05 11.55
C TYR A 9 -10.45 -1.93 10.32
N GLY A 10 -10.85 -1.09 9.37
CA GLY A 10 -9.98 -0.49 8.36
C GLY A 10 -9.59 0.93 8.73
N LEU A 11 -8.74 1.57 7.93
CA LEU A 11 -8.14 2.89 8.22
C LEU A 11 -9.19 3.95 8.59
N THR A 12 -10.20 4.17 7.74
CA THR A 12 -11.27 5.17 7.96
C THR A 12 -12.23 4.82 9.11
N THR A 13 -12.19 3.59 9.60
CA THR A 13 -13.02 3.13 10.73
C THR A 13 -12.22 2.98 12.03
N LEU A 14 -10.94 3.37 12.04
CA LEU A 14 -10.15 3.38 13.26
C LEU A 14 -10.79 4.28 14.31
N ARG A 15 -10.59 3.92 15.57
CA ARG A 15 -11.07 4.68 16.73
C ARG A 15 -9.90 5.31 17.46
N SER A 16 -10.16 6.35 18.24
CA SER A 16 -9.13 7.05 19.02
C SER A 16 -8.33 6.11 19.92
N ARG A 17 -8.97 5.09 20.51
CA ARG A 17 -8.30 4.06 21.33
C ARG A 17 -7.31 3.16 20.57
N HIS A 18 -7.36 3.14 19.23
CA HIS A 18 -6.47 2.32 18.41
C HIS A 18 -5.15 3.02 18.08
N VAL A 19 -4.96 4.26 18.54
CA VAL A 19 -3.76 5.04 18.21
C VAL A 19 -3.15 5.66 19.46
N GLU A 20 -1.83 5.64 19.50
CA GLU A 20 -1.02 6.35 20.49
C GLU A 20 -0.02 7.24 19.73
N VAL A 21 0.18 8.48 20.17
CA VAL A 21 1.11 9.41 19.52
C VAL A 21 2.13 9.92 20.52
N SER A 22 3.41 9.64 20.27
CA SER A 22 4.55 10.11 21.07
C SER A 22 5.52 10.89 20.17
N GLY A 23 5.63 12.20 20.40
CA GLY A 23 6.42 13.08 19.54
C GLY A 23 5.98 13.04 18.08
N SER A 24 6.86 12.54 17.19
CA SER A 24 6.60 12.31 15.76
C SER A 24 6.25 10.86 15.42
N THR A 25 6.14 9.99 16.41
CA THR A 25 5.84 8.56 16.24
C THR A 25 4.38 8.31 16.55
N ILE A 26 3.71 7.60 15.66
CA ILE A 26 2.33 7.16 15.78
C ILE A 26 2.31 5.64 15.81
N ASN A 27 1.70 5.06 16.82
CA ASN A 27 1.54 3.62 16.94
C ASN A 27 0.06 3.28 16.79
N PHE A 28 -0.27 2.48 15.78
CA PHE A 28 -1.61 1.95 15.55
C PHE A 28 -1.69 0.52 16.07
N ARG A 29 -2.67 0.24 16.93
CA ARG A 29 -3.01 -1.11 17.39
C ARG A 29 -4.50 -1.38 17.20
N PHE A 30 -4.83 -2.31 16.32
CA PHE A 30 -6.23 -2.64 16.02
C PHE A 30 -6.38 -4.02 15.40
N ARG A 31 -7.57 -4.58 15.52
CA ARG A 31 -7.97 -5.81 14.85
C ARG A 31 -8.52 -5.50 13.45
N GLY A 32 -7.87 -5.99 12.42
CA GLY A 32 -8.22 -5.77 11.01
C GLY A 32 -9.15 -6.85 10.44
N LYS A 33 -9.20 -6.92 9.11
CA LYS A 33 -10.00 -7.92 8.38
C LYS A 33 -9.61 -9.34 8.80
N SER A 34 -10.60 -10.23 8.88
CA SER A 34 -10.44 -11.62 9.32
C SER A 34 -9.86 -11.76 10.73
N GLY A 35 -9.93 -10.70 11.53
CA GLY A 35 -9.49 -10.71 12.91
C GLY A 35 -7.99 -10.63 13.13
N VAL A 36 -7.20 -10.29 12.10
CA VAL A 36 -5.74 -10.15 12.17
C VAL A 36 -5.37 -8.94 13.03
N GLU A 37 -4.49 -9.12 14.01
CA GLU A 37 -3.97 -8.01 14.82
C GLU A 37 -2.92 -7.22 14.04
N HIS A 38 -3.09 -5.90 14.00
CA HIS A 38 -2.13 -4.97 13.41
C HIS A 38 -1.45 -4.16 14.50
N ASN A 39 -0.12 -4.10 14.45
CA ASN A 39 0.72 -3.22 15.24
C ASN A 39 1.66 -2.48 14.30
N ILE A 40 1.34 -1.23 13.97
CA ILE A 40 2.01 -0.46 12.92
C ILE A 40 2.56 0.83 13.53
N SER A 41 3.86 1.07 13.37
CA SER A 41 4.48 2.33 13.77
C SER A 41 4.79 3.19 12.55
N VAL A 42 4.38 4.45 12.60
CA VAL A 42 4.65 5.47 11.57
C VAL A 42 5.39 6.63 12.22
N LYS A 43 6.57 6.96 11.71
CA LYS A 43 7.36 8.11 12.16
C LYS A 43 7.30 9.22 11.13
N ASP A 44 6.41 10.17 11.35
CA ASP A 44 6.28 11.36 10.50
C ASP A 44 5.71 12.53 11.32
N ARG A 45 6.45 13.65 11.36
CA ARG A 45 6.08 14.81 12.17
C ARG A 45 4.78 15.48 11.68
N ARG A 46 4.56 15.53 10.36
CA ARG A 46 3.37 16.15 9.76
C ARG A 46 2.15 15.27 10.03
N VAL A 47 2.26 13.97 9.79
CA VAL A 47 1.16 13.02 10.06
C VAL A 47 0.85 12.98 11.54
N ALA A 48 1.85 12.94 12.43
CA ALA A 48 1.62 12.95 13.88
C ALA A 48 0.85 14.19 14.34
N ARG A 49 1.14 15.37 13.77
CA ARG A 49 0.39 16.60 14.05
C ARG A 49 -1.06 16.50 13.59
N ILE A 50 -1.32 15.93 12.41
CA ILE A 50 -2.68 15.73 11.89
C ILE A 50 -3.46 14.77 12.81
N ILE A 51 -2.85 13.63 13.17
CA ILE A 51 -3.49 12.64 14.06
C ILE A 51 -3.80 13.25 15.43
N LYS A 52 -2.91 14.07 16.00
CA LYS A 52 -3.19 14.77 17.27
C LYS A 52 -4.41 15.68 17.18
N ARG A 53 -4.54 16.48 16.11
CA ARG A 53 -5.72 17.33 15.89
C ARG A 53 -7.00 16.51 15.75
N CYS A 54 -6.92 15.35 15.10
CA CYS A 54 -8.06 14.44 15.01
C CYS A 54 -8.47 13.87 16.39
N LEU A 55 -7.51 13.62 17.29
CA LEU A 55 -7.75 13.14 18.66
C LEU A 55 -8.33 14.21 19.59
N GLU A 56 -8.11 15.50 19.30
CA GLU A 56 -8.70 16.62 20.04
C GLU A 56 -10.21 16.77 19.78
N ILE A 57 -10.72 16.25 18.67
CA ILE A 57 -12.14 16.32 18.33
C ILE A 57 -12.93 15.28 19.16
N PRO A 58 -14.00 15.67 19.87
CA PRO A 58 -14.81 14.72 20.62
C PRO A 58 -15.49 13.70 19.73
N GLY A 59 -15.24 12.41 19.98
CA GLY A 59 -15.84 11.31 19.21
C GLY A 59 -15.09 9.99 19.40
N GLN A 60 -15.67 8.91 18.88
CA GLN A 60 -15.00 7.60 18.88
C GLN A 60 -14.12 7.38 17.66
N ASN A 61 -14.45 8.00 16.52
CA ASN A 61 -13.74 7.79 15.26
C ASN A 61 -12.45 8.59 15.25
N LEU A 62 -11.37 7.97 14.74
CA LEU A 62 -10.09 8.65 14.65
C LEU A 62 -10.10 9.71 13.55
N PHE A 63 -10.49 9.36 12.33
CA PHE A 63 -10.48 10.31 11.21
C PHE A 63 -11.79 11.09 11.15
N GLN A 64 -11.73 12.30 11.71
CA GLN A 64 -12.84 13.25 11.78
C GLN A 64 -12.31 14.67 11.64
N TYR A 65 -13.17 15.58 11.21
CA TYR A 65 -12.87 16.99 11.05
C TYR A 65 -14.10 17.84 11.44
N LEU A 66 -13.87 19.11 11.72
CA LEU A 66 -14.91 20.11 11.85
C LEU A 66 -14.98 20.89 10.53
N ASP A 67 -16.18 21.11 10.01
CA ASP A 67 -16.39 21.98 8.86
C ASP A 67 -16.40 23.46 9.25
N GLU A 68 -16.70 24.33 8.28
CA GLU A 68 -16.73 25.79 8.45
C GLU A 68 -17.79 26.26 9.46
N ASN A 69 -18.85 25.46 9.68
CA ASN A 69 -19.91 25.72 10.65
C ASN A 69 -19.61 25.12 12.04
N GLY A 70 -18.46 24.46 12.19
CA GLY A 70 -18.10 23.73 13.40
C GLY A 70 -18.82 22.38 13.54
N GLU A 71 -19.49 21.89 12.48
CA GLU A 71 -20.14 20.59 12.49
C GLU A 71 -19.10 19.48 12.29
N ARG A 72 -19.26 18.40 13.06
CA ARG A 72 -18.32 17.27 13.06
C ARG A 72 -18.69 16.26 11.97
N HIS A 73 -17.72 15.97 11.12
CA HIS A 73 -17.81 14.98 10.05
C HIS A 73 -16.80 13.86 10.23
N THR A 74 -17.18 12.65 9.83
CA THR A 74 -16.29 11.48 9.79
C THR A 74 -15.76 11.28 8.39
N VAL A 75 -14.48 10.90 8.24
CA VAL A 75 -13.91 10.54 6.93
C VAL A 75 -14.22 9.08 6.63
N SER A 76 -14.96 8.83 5.56
CA SER A 76 -15.30 7.51 5.05
C SER A 76 -14.37 7.06 3.92
N SER A 77 -14.45 5.78 3.53
CA SER A 77 -13.74 5.29 2.33
C SER A 77 -14.27 5.92 1.04
N SER A 78 -15.54 6.29 1.01
CA SER A 78 -16.16 6.93 -0.15
C SER A 78 -15.59 8.32 -0.36
N ASP A 79 -15.38 9.08 0.72
CA ASP A 79 -14.78 10.43 0.64
C ASP A 79 -13.37 10.38 0.07
N ILE A 80 -12.57 9.40 0.51
CA ILE A 80 -11.20 9.20 -0.01
C ILE A 80 -11.23 8.83 -1.50
N ASN A 81 -12.07 7.88 -1.90
CA ASN A 81 -12.14 7.48 -3.31
C ASN A 81 -12.67 8.60 -4.21
N ALA A 82 -13.66 9.36 -3.76
CA ALA A 82 -14.17 10.52 -4.49
C ALA A 82 -13.08 11.58 -4.67
N TRP A 83 -12.28 11.83 -3.63
CA TRP A 83 -11.15 12.75 -3.69
C TRP A 83 -10.02 12.25 -4.63
N LEU A 84 -9.69 10.96 -4.62
CA LEU A 84 -8.71 10.39 -5.55
C LEU A 84 -9.16 10.51 -7.00
N HIS A 85 -10.45 10.25 -7.26
CA HIS A 85 -11.03 10.41 -8.59
C HIS A 85 -10.98 11.86 -9.06
N SER A 86 -11.31 12.83 -8.19
CA SER A 86 -11.27 14.25 -8.56
C SER A 86 -9.86 14.78 -8.86
N LEU A 87 -8.83 14.20 -8.24
CA LEU A 87 -7.44 14.57 -8.49
C LEU A 87 -6.85 13.96 -9.77
N THR A 88 -7.27 12.74 -10.12
CA THR A 88 -6.60 11.96 -11.18
C THR A 88 -7.42 11.85 -12.46
N GLY A 89 -8.75 12.01 -12.39
CA GLY A 89 -9.66 11.73 -13.51
C GLY A 89 -9.70 10.26 -13.94
N ALA A 90 -9.02 9.37 -13.22
CA ALA A 90 -8.91 7.96 -13.52
C ALA A 90 -9.61 7.12 -12.45
N ASP A 91 -9.81 5.83 -12.75
CA ASP A 91 -10.44 4.87 -11.84
C ASP A 91 -9.46 4.36 -10.78
N PHE A 92 -8.71 5.28 -10.16
CA PHE A 92 -7.86 4.97 -9.01
C PHE A 92 -8.66 4.95 -7.72
N THR A 93 -8.40 3.93 -6.91
CA THR A 93 -9.00 3.72 -5.60
C THR A 93 -7.92 3.64 -4.52
N ALA A 94 -8.33 3.74 -3.26
CA ALA A 94 -7.41 3.55 -2.13
C ALA A 94 -6.72 2.16 -2.12
N LYS A 95 -7.30 1.15 -2.80
CA LYS A 95 -6.71 -0.18 -2.93
C LYS A 95 -5.42 -0.14 -3.76
N ASP A 96 -5.35 0.75 -4.74
CA ASP A 96 -4.24 0.78 -5.71
C ASP A 96 -2.92 1.19 -5.06
N TYR A 97 -2.96 1.97 -3.97
CA TYR A 97 -1.76 2.21 -3.14
C TYR A 97 -1.12 0.91 -2.64
N ARG A 98 -1.93 -0.09 -2.27
CA ARG A 98 -1.41 -1.38 -1.78
C ARG A 98 -0.91 -2.25 -2.92
N THR A 99 -1.56 -2.20 -4.08
CA THR A 99 -1.10 -2.91 -5.28
C THR A 99 0.22 -2.34 -5.79
N TRP A 100 0.34 -1.01 -5.84
CA TRP A 100 1.56 -0.31 -6.21
C TRP A 100 2.70 -0.63 -5.24
N ALA A 101 2.50 -0.44 -3.94
CA ALA A 101 3.51 -0.72 -2.93
C ALA A 101 3.93 -2.20 -2.90
N GLY A 102 2.96 -3.13 -3.04
CA GLY A 102 3.24 -4.56 -3.09
C GLY A 102 4.08 -4.95 -4.32
N SER A 103 3.77 -4.37 -5.47
CA SER A 103 4.50 -4.60 -6.72
C SER A 103 5.90 -3.98 -6.69
N ALA A 104 6.04 -2.76 -6.14
CA ALA A 104 7.32 -2.06 -6.02
C ALA A 104 8.26 -2.82 -5.08
N MET A 105 7.75 -3.28 -3.94
CA MET A 105 8.49 -4.14 -3.01
C MET A 105 8.93 -5.45 -3.66
N ALA A 106 8.02 -6.11 -4.40
CA ALA A 106 8.32 -7.35 -5.09
C ALA A 106 9.46 -7.14 -6.10
N LEU A 107 9.37 -6.10 -6.93
CA LEU A 107 10.38 -5.75 -7.91
C LEU A 107 11.72 -5.41 -7.25
N SER A 108 11.73 -4.61 -6.18
CA SER A 108 12.97 -4.19 -5.52
C SER A 108 13.75 -5.35 -4.90
N VAL A 109 13.06 -6.39 -4.46
CA VAL A 109 13.72 -7.60 -3.93
C VAL A 109 14.15 -8.52 -5.06
N LEU A 110 13.24 -8.83 -6.00
CA LEU A 110 13.52 -9.81 -7.05
C LEU A 110 14.66 -9.35 -7.98
N ARG A 111 14.76 -8.05 -8.27
CA ARG A 111 15.83 -7.51 -9.13
C ARG A 111 17.24 -7.69 -8.56
N GLU A 112 17.38 -7.90 -7.26
CA GLU A 112 18.68 -8.10 -6.60
C GLU A 112 19.06 -9.60 -6.51
N LEU A 113 18.17 -10.50 -6.92
CA LEU A 113 18.38 -11.95 -6.88
C LEU A 113 18.76 -12.50 -8.27
N GLN A 114 19.56 -13.56 -8.28
CA GLN A 114 19.85 -14.29 -9.51
C GLN A 114 18.60 -15.06 -9.98
N TRP A 115 18.23 -14.88 -11.25
CA TRP A 115 17.06 -15.52 -11.86
C TRP A 115 17.39 -16.89 -12.49
N GLN A 116 18.69 -17.23 -12.57
CA GLN A 116 19.14 -18.56 -12.97
C GLN A 116 19.82 -19.29 -11.82
N PRO A 117 19.68 -20.62 -11.74
CA PRO A 117 18.82 -21.47 -12.58
C PRO A 117 17.31 -21.27 -12.31
N GLN A 118 16.45 -21.71 -13.23
CA GLN A 118 14.99 -21.48 -13.14
C GLN A 118 14.35 -22.05 -11.86
N VAL A 119 14.92 -23.13 -11.31
CA VAL A 119 14.47 -23.73 -10.04
C VAL A 119 14.62 -22.74 -8.88
N ASP A 120 15.73 -22.01 -8.82
CA ASP A 120 15.97 -20.99 -7.81
C ASP A 120 15.05 -19.79 -8.01
N ALA A 121 14.82 -19.34 -9.24
CA ALA A 121 13.88 -18.26 -9.51
C ALA A 121 12.46 -18.55 -9.00
N ARG A 122 11.96 -19.79 -9.21
CA ARG A 122 10.64 -20.18 -8.69
C ARG A 122 10.59 -20.13 -7.16
N ARG A 123 11.66 -20.57 -6.47
CA ARG A 123 11.77 -20.47 -5.01
C ARG A 123 11.79 -19.01 -4.55
N HIS A 124 12.58 -18.16 -5.21
CA HIS A 124 12.65 -16.72 -4.92
C HIS A 124 11.29 -16.02 -5.05
N VAL A 125 10.51 -16.34 -6.10
CA VAL A 125 9.15 -15.82 -6.27
C VAL A 125 8.25 -16.23 -5.11
N VAL A 126 8.28 -17.51 -4.70
CA VAL A 126 7.47 -18.01 -3.59
C VAL A 126 7.81 -17.28 -2.30
N ASP A 127 9.09 -17.14 -1.97
CA ASP A 127 9.53 -16.50 -0.74
C ASP A 127 9.26 -14.99 -0.75
N MET A 128 9.41 -14.35 -1.93
CA MET A 128 9.03 -12.96 -2.10
C MET A 128 7.52 -12.76 -1.87
N VAL A 129 6.67 -13.56 -2.51
CA VAL A 129 5.21 -13.46 -2.32
C VAL A 129 4.83 -13.63 -0.85
N LYS A 130 5.47 -14.57 -0.12
CA LYS A 130 5.25 -14.73 1.33
C LYS A 130 5.65 -13.50 2.12
N SER A 131 6.76 -12.86 1.76
CA SER A 131 7.24 -11.65 2.44
C SER A 131 6.32 -10.45 2.19
N VAL A 132 5.91 -10.20 0.94
CA VAL A 132 4.90 -9.13 0.63
C VAL A 132 3.58 -9.43 1.34
N ALA A 133 3.13 -10.69 1.35
CA ALA A 133 1.90 -11.10 2.02
C ALA A 133 1.94 -10.79 3.52
N ARG A 134 3.08 -11.09 4.18
CA ARG A 134 3.30 -10.74 5.60
C ARG A 134 3.28 -9.24 5.82
N HIS A 135 3.93 -8.47 4.95
CA HIS A 135 3.96 -7.01 5.04
C HIS A 135 2.57 -6.39 4.87
N LEU A 136 1.78 -6.89 3.92
CA LEU A 136 0.44 -6.40 3.65
C LEU A 136 -0.63 -6.96 4.60
N GLY A 137 -0.33 -8.02 5.37
CA GLY A 137 -1.31 -8.69 6.22
C GLY A 137 -2.34 -9.51 5.43
N ASN A 138 -1.93 -10.12 4.31
CA ASN A 138 -2.76 -10.97 3.45
C ASN A 138 -2.18 -12.40 3.39
N THR A 139 -2.94 -13.35 2.84
CA THR A 139 -2.38 -14.68 2.49
C THR A 139 -1.50 -14.59 1.24
N PRO A 140 -0.51 -15.48 1.06
CA PRO A 140 0.32 -15.52 -0.16
C PRO A 140 -0.50 -15.62 -1.45
N ALA A 141 -1.56 -16.44 -1.45
CA ALA A 141 -2.44 -16.60 -2.60
C ALA A 141 -3.17 -15.29 -2.97
N VAL A 142 -3.73 -14.60 -1.98
CA VAL A 142 -4.39 -13.29 -2.19
C VAL A 142 -3.37 -12.24 -2.62
N CYS A 143 -2.18 -12.22 -2.02
CA CYS A 143 -1.15 -11.25 -2.36
C CYS A 143 -0.69 -11.41 -3.81
N ARG A 144 -0.41 -12.64 -4.24
CA ARG A 144 -0.01 -12.94 -5.62
C ARG A 144 -1.10 -12.57 -6.63
N LYS A 145 -2.38 -12.83 -6.31
CA LYS A 145 -3.49 -12.60 -7.23
C LYS A 145 -3.94 -11.14 -7.29
N CYS A 146 -3.83 -10.40 -6.19
CA CYS A 146 -4.52 -9.10 -6.05
C CYS A 146 -3.62 -7.90 -5.75
N TYR A 147 -2.34 -8.10 -5.37
CA TYR A 147 -1.49 -7.03 -4.86
C TYR A 147 -0.10 -6.96 -5.50
N ILE A 148 0.31 -7.98 -6.25
CA ILE A 148 1.57 -7.99 -6.99
C ILE A 148 1.21 -8.03 -8.47
N HIS A 149 1.71 -7.06 -9.24
CA HIS A 149 1.53 -7.02 -10.67
C HIS A 149 2.17 -8.28 -11.31
N PRO A 150 1.43 -9.08 -12.09
CA PRO A 150 1.91 -10.38 -12.59
C PRO A 150 3.19 -10.26 -13.41
N ALA A 151 3.30 -9.19 -14.20
CA ALA A 151 4.47 -8.95 -15.01
C ALA A 151 5.79 -8.80 -14.21
N VAL A 152 5.74 -8.38 -12.95
CA VAL A 152 6.95 -8.33 -12.10
C VAL A 152 7.48 -9.74 -11.85
N LEU A 153 6.57 -10.70 -11.64
CA LEU A 153 6.93 -12.10 -11.40
C LEU A 153 7.40 -12.77 -12.69
N GLU A 154 6.70 -12.53 -13.79
CA GLU A 154 7.02 -13.08 -15.11
C GLU A 154 8.35 -12.53 -15.63
N GLY A 155 8.52 -11.21 -15.57
CA GLY A 155 9.76 -10.54 -15.96
C GLY A 155 10.96 -11.02 -15.15
N TYR A 156 10.78 -11.31 -13.85
CA TYR A 156 11.88 -11.84 -13.03
C TYR A 156 12.31 -13.22 -13.54
N VAL A 157 11.37 -14.13 -13.79
CA VAL A 157 11.68 -15.48 -14.32
C VAL A 157 12.29 -15.41 -15.72
N ALA A 158 11.95 -14.39 -16.51
CA ALA A 158 12.52 -14.13 -17.82
C ALA A 158 13.85 -13.35 -17.80
N GLY A 159 14.35 -12.94 -16.63
CA GLY A 159 15.58 -12.15 -16.50
C GLY A 159 15.45 -10.65 -16.80
N ALA A 160 14.27 -10.18 -17.25
CA ALA A 160 14.03 -8.78 -17.63
C ALA A 160 14.27 -7.76 -16.50
N LEU A 161 14.10 -8.20 -15.25
CA LEU A 161 14.27 -7.35 -14.06
C LEU A 161 15.75 -7.02 -13.82
N ALA A 162 16.66 -7.90 -14.22
CA ALA A 162 18.10 -7.72 -14.07
C ALA A 162 18.67 -6.69 -15.08
N GLU A 163 17.97 -6.49 -16.20
CA GLU A 163 18.34 -5.50 -17.22
C GLU A 163 17.93 -4.07 -16.85
N LEU A 164 17.10 -3.91 -15.81
CA LEU A 164 16.61 -2.59 -15.42
C LEU A 164 17.75 -1.73 -14.86
N PRO A 165 17.86 -0.46 -15.29
CA PRO A 165 18.79 0.47 -14.67
C PRO A 165 18.51 0.59 -13.17
N ARG A 166 19.54 0.92 -12.38
CA ARG A 166 19.34 1.23 -10.96
C ARG A 166 18.44 2.46 -10.83
N PRO A 167 17.28 2.35 -10.15
CA PRO A 167 16.39 3.48 -10.00
C PRO A 167 17.01 4.52 -9.08
N ARG A 168 16.76 5.79 -9.39
CA ARG A 168 17.15 6.93 -8.55
C ARG A 168 15.88 7.53 -7.95
N VAL A 169 15.98 7.98 -6.70
CA VAL A 169 14.88 8.67 -6.01
C VAL A 169 14.45 9.88 -6.84
N ARG A 170 13.14 10.02 -7.04
CA ARG A 170 12.53 11.18 -7.71
C ARG A 170 11.63 11.91 -6.71
N LYS A 171 11.38 13.20 -6.93
CA LYS A 171 10.50 13.97 -6.05
C LYS A 171 9.12 13.30 -6.00
N GLY A 172 8.72 12.85 -4.81
CA GLY A 172 7.44 12.19 -4.57
C GLY A 172 7.42 10.67 -4.76
N LEU A 173 8.53 10.04 -5.18
CA LEU A 173 8.64 8.59 -5.38
C LEU A 173 9.90 8.02 -4.74
N LYS A 174 9.77 6.90 -4.04
CA LYS A 174 10.90 6.11 -3.57
C LYS A 174 11.59 5.39 -4.73
N ALA A 175 12.82 4.91 -4.49
CA ALA A 175 13.60 4.23 -5.52
C ALA A 175 12.89 2.98 -6.04
N GLU A 176 12.26 2.19 -5.17
CA GLU A 176 11.48 1.01 -5.56
C GLU A 176 10.27 1.36 -6.45
N GLU A 177 9.62 2.49 -6.20
CA GLU A 177 8.48 2.97 -7.00
C GLU A 177 8.93 3.45 -8.37
N VAL A 178 10.08 4.14 -8.44
CA VAL A 178 10.70 4.52 -9.71
C VAL A 178 11.09 3.28 -10.52
N GLY A 179 11.65 2.26 -9.87
CA GLY A 179 12.00 1.00 -10.53
C GLY A 179 10.78 0.29 -11.12
N LEU A 180 9.65 0.30 -10.40
CA LEU A 180 8.40 -0.25 -10.90
C LEU A 180 7.84 0.55 -12.09
N ALA A 181 7.82 1.88 -11.99
CA ALA A 181 7.38 2.75 -13.09
C ALA A 181 8.18 2.48 -14.36
N MET A 182 9.51 2.47 -14.25
CA MET A 182 10.41 2.20 -15.38
C MET A 182 10.15 0.84 -16.02
N PHE A 183 9.90 -0.19 -15.20
CA PHE A 183 9.60 -1.53 -15.71
C PHE A 183 8.29 -1.57 -16.49
N LEU A 184 7.22 -0.98 -15.93
CA LEU A 184 5.91 -0.97 -16.57
C LEU A 184 5.90 -0.08 -17.83
N GLU A 185 6.61 1.05 -17.83
CA GLU A 185 6.81 1.90 -19.01
C GLU A 185 7.51 1.13 -20.13
N LYS A 186 8.63 0.45 -19.84
CA LYS A 186 9.35 -0.39 -20.82
C LYS A 186 8.45 -1.49 -21.39
N MET A 187 7.57 -2.07 -20.57
CA MET A 187 6.62 -3.08 -21.03
C MET A 187 5.56 -2.52 -21.97
N LEU A 188 5.05 -1.32 -21.70
CA LEU A 188 4.08 -0.67 -22.57
C LEU A 188 4.71 -0.32 -23.93
N GLU A 189 5.96 0.12 -23.95
CA GLU A 189 6.71 0.38 -25.19
C GLU A 189 7.00 -0.89 -25.99
N ALA A 190 7.19 -2.03 -25.32
CA ALA A 190 7.45 -3.32 -25.94
C ALA A 190 6.17 -4.07 -26.36
N ALA A 191 4.99 -3.63 -25.91
CA ALA A 191 3.72 -4.21 -26.32
C ALA A 191 3.45 -3.83 -27.79
N PRO A 192 3.15 -4.78 -28.68
CA PRO A 192 2.72 -4.44 -30.03
C PRO A 192 1.47 -3.56 -29.92
N ALA A 193 1.42 -2.47 -30.71
CA ALA A 193 0.23 -1.62 -30.79
C ALA A 193 -0.95 -2.54 -31.13
N GLU A 194 -1.93 -2.63 -30.23
CA GLU A 194 -3.17 -3.38 -30.48
C GLU A 194 -3.80 -2.83 -31.77
N GLN A 195 -3.93 -3.69 -32.78
CA GLN A 195 -4.67 -3.43 -34.03
C GLN A 195 -6.16 -3.69 -33.80
#